data_AF-A0A401HQH7-F1
#
_entry.id   AF-A0A401HQH7-F1
#
_cell.length_a   1.000
_cell.length_b   1.000
_cell.length_c   1.000
_cell.angle_alpha   90.00
_cell.angle_beta   90.00
_cell.angle_gamma   90.00
#
_symmetry.space_group_name_H-M   'P 1'
#
loop_
_entity.id
_entity.type
_entity.pdbx_description
1 polymer ?
#
loop_
_entity_poly.entity_id
_entity_poly.type
_entity_poly.pdbx_seq_one_letter_code
_entity_poly.pdbx_strand_id
1 'polypeptide(L)'
;MNKEQLMELHQFFIHVYKELVPEDYRCPYLELYKKLDVKPHHIHRLKTEQSAAIFLLSACIASYIADNDDMVPKSLSIKLLENAFRYLNTKSKNFNDIEKYKQLIEKIKESGRK
;
A
#
# COMPACT_ATOMS: atom_id res chain seq x y z
N MET A 1 0.28 15.49 -8.51
CA MET A 1 1.74 15.54 -8.28
C MET A 1 2.47 15.23 -9.57
N ASN A 2 3.58 15.92 -9.83
CA ASN A 2 4.47 15.56 -10.92
C ASN A 2 5.17 14.21 -10.60
N LYS A 3 5.96 13.67 -11.54
CA LYS A 3 6.52 12.32 -11.37
C LYS A 3 7.63 12.28 -10.32
N GLU A 4 8.51 13.26 -10.33
CA GLU A 4 9.61 13.38 -9.37
C GLU A 4 9.08 13.50 -7.94
N GLN A 5 8.08 14.36 -7.71
CA GLN A 5 7.40 14.48 -6.42
C GLN A 5 6.80 13.15 -5.94
N LEU A 6 6.24 12.32 -6.84
CA LEU A 6 5.74 10.99 -6.47
C LEU A 6 6.87 10.03 -6.11
N MET A 7 8.01 10.11 -6.80
CA MET A 7 9.17 9.29 -6.49
C MET A 7 9.79 9.68 -5.14
N GLU A 8 9.93 10.97 -4.88
CA GLU A 8 10.37 11.51 -3.59
C GLU A 8 9.42 11.12 -2.46
N LEU A 9 8.10 11.25 -2.68
CA LEU A 9 7.10 10.86 -1.69
C LEU A 9 7.14 9.35 -1.43
N HIS A 10 7.31 8.54 -2.47
CA HIS A 10 7.49 7.10 -2.31
C HIS A 10 8.75 6.80 -1.50
N GLN A 11 9.87 7.44 -1.81
CA GLN A 11 11.10 7.29 -1.04
C GLN A 11 10.90 7.69 0.43
N PHE A 12 10.17 8.77 0.70
CA PHE A 12 9.82 9.19 2.05
C PHE A 12 9.03 8.11 2.79
N PHE A 13 7.97 7.55 2.19
CA PHE A 13 7.17 6.50 2.82
C PHE A 13 7.93 5.19 3.06
N ILE A 14 8.95 4.86 2.26
CA ILE A 14 9.85 3.74 2.56
C ILE A 14 10.60 4.00 3.87
N HIS A 15 11.12 5.21 4.07
CA HIS A 15 11.81 5.55 5.31
C HIS A 15 10.85 5.54 6.49
N VAL A 16 9.68 6.17 6.36
CA VAL A 16 8.65 6.15 7.42
C VAL A 16 8.26 4.72 7.80
N TYR A 17 8.06 3.84 6.82
CA TYR A 17 7.76 2.43 7.08
C TYR A 17 8.89 1.76 7.88
N LYS A 18 10.15 1.92 7.46
CA LYS A 18 11.31 1.31 8.13
C LYS A 18 11.50 1.79 9.57
N GLU A 19 11.25 3.07 9.83
CA GLU A 19 11.44 3.65 11.16
C GLU A 19 10.29 3.33 12.12
N LEU A 20 9.04 3.23 11.61
CA LEU A 20 7.87 3.03 12.45
C LEU A 20 7.49 1.56 12.62
N VAL A 21 7.69 0.73 11.60
CA VAL A 21 7.16 -0.64 11.58
C VAL A 21 8.30 -1.64 11.83
N PRO A 22 8.24 -2.43 12.92
CA PRO A 22 9.22 -3.48 13.21
C PRO A 22 9.36 -4.51 12.08
N GLU A 23 10.57 -5.05 11.90
CA GLU A 23 10.86 -6.01 10.81
C GLU A 23 10.06 -7.32 10.90
N ASP A 24 9.69 -7.71 12.12
CA ASP A 24 8.90 -8.91 12.39
C ASP A 24 7.39 -8.71 12.21
N TYR A 25 6.93 -7.46 12.07
CA TYR A 25 5.52 -7.17 11.82
C TYR A 25 5.07 -7.67 10.44
N ARG A 26 4.12 -8.62 10.44
CA ARG A 26 3.60 -9.26 9.23
C ARG A 26 2.39 -8.52 8.71
N CYS A 27 2.65 -7.63 7.77
CA CYS A 27 1.64 -6.83 7.10
C CYS A 27 1.31 -7.38 5.70
N PRO A 28 0.06 -7.81 5.43
CA PRO A 28 -0.29 -8.34 4.10
C PRO A 28 -0.13 -7.30 3.00
N TYR A 29 -0.34 -6.00 3.29
CA TYR A 29 -0.23 -4.92 2.31
C TYR A 29 1.21 -4.68 1.84
N LEU A 30 2.19 -4.91 2.71
CA LEU A 30 3.61 -4.84 2.36
C LEU A 30 3.98 -5.92 1.34
N GLU A 31 3.41 -7.11 1.46
CA GLU A 31 3.64 -8.18 0.49
C GLU A 31 3.08 -7.83 -0.89
N LEU A 32 1.96 -7.09 -0.95
CA LEU A 32 1.43 -6.55 -2.21
C LEU A 32 2.37 -5.49 -2.78
N TYR A 33 2.88 -4.61 -1.92
CA TYR A 33 3.86 -3.60 -2.31
C TYR A 33 5.11 -4.22 -2.92
N LYS A 34 5.67 -5.27 -2.30
CA LYS A 34 6.85 -5.98 -2.83
C LYS A 34 6.56 -6.61 -4.20
N LYS A 35 5.37 -7.20 -4.37
CA LYS A 35 4.94 -7.81 -5.64
C LYS A 35 4.73 -6.80 -6.77
N LEU A 36 4.41 -5.55 -6.42
CA LEU A 36 4.27 -4.48 -7.40
C LEU A 36 5.61 -4.17 -8.13
N ASP A 37 6.75 -4.50 -7.50
CA ASP A 37 8.10 -4.28 -8.06
C ASP A 37 8.33 -2.85 -8.60
N VAL A 38 7.84 -1.89 -7.83
CA VAL A 38 8.02 -0.46 -8.07
C VAL A 38 8.92 0.09 -6.98
N LYS A 39 10.05 0.65 -7.39
CA LYS A 39 10.98 1.35 -6.50
C LYS A 39 10.93 2.85 -6.78
N PRO A 40 11.30 3.69 -5.81
CA PRO A 40 11.30 5.14 -5.99
C PRO A 40 12.12 5.59 -7.20
N HIS A 41 13.29 4.99 -7.44
CA HIS A 41 14.18 5.32 -8.56
C HIS A 41 13.76 4.73 -9.91
N HIS A 42 12.65 3.97 -10.00
CA HIS A 42 12.17 3.42 -11.26
C HIS A 42 11.50 4.52 -12.13
N ILE A 43 12.32 5.35 -12.78
CA ILE A 43 11.87 6.46 -13.64
C ILE A 43 11.03 5.99 -14.82
N HIS A 44 11.05 4.71 -15.20
CA HIS A 44 10.21 4.19 -16.29
C HIS A 44 8.82 3.72 -15.86
N ARG A 45 8.55 3.60 -14.55
CA ARG A 45 7.24 3.17 -14.03
C ARG A 45 6.18 4.27 -14.15
N LEU A 46 4.92 3.87 -14.23
CA LEU A 46 3.80 4.79 -14.38
C LEU A 46 3.56 5.58 -13.08
N LYS A 47 3.05 6.81 -13.20
CA LYS A 47 2.66 7.62 -12.03
C LYS A 47 1.64 6.89 -11.15
N THR A 48 0.72 6.16 -11.78
CA THR A 48 -0.32 5.37 -11.10
C THR A 48 0.30 4.22 -10.29
N GLU A 49 1.33 3.56 -10.81
CA GLU A 49 2.07 2.52 -10.07
C GLU A 49 2.80 3.10 -8.86
N GLN A 50 3.45 4.27 -9.01
CA GLN A 50 4.07 4.98 -7.88
C GLN A 50 3.02 5.37 -6.82
N SER A 51 1.85 5.86 -7.23
CA SER A 51 0.76 6.16 -6.30
C SER A 51 0.25 4.92 -5.58
N ALA A 52 0.05 3.80 -6.29
CA ALA A 52 -0.35 2.54 -5.67
C ALA A 52 0.66 2.06 -4.63
N ALA A 53 1.96 2.17 -4.94
CA ALA A 53 3.05 1.80 -4.04
C ALA A 53 3.01 2.62 -2.73
N ILE A 54 2.82 3.94 -2.83
CA ILE A 54 2.67 4.85 -1.69
C ILE A 54 1.47 4.42 -0.83
N PHE A 55 0.30 4.22 -1.44
CA PHE A 55 -0.91 3.84 -0.69
C PHE A 55 -0.79 2.49 0.01
N LEU A 56 -0.08 1.51 -0.57
CA LEU A 56 0.18 0.22 0.08
C LEU A 56 1.10 0.37 1.31
N LEU A 57 2.14 1.20 1.21
CA LEU A 57 3.00 1.53 2.35
C LEU A 57 2.20 2.25 3.44
N SER A 58 1.42 3.27 3.08
CA SER A 58 0.56 3.99 4.03
C SER A 58 -0.46 3.08 4.70
N ALA A 59 -1.11 2.18 3.95
CA ALA A 59 -2.06 1.21 4.52
C ALA A 59 -1.39 0.31 5.55
N CYS A 60 -0.15 -0.10 5.27
CA CYS A 60 0.63 -0.92 6.17
C CYS A 60 1.01 -0.22 7.47
N ILE A 61 1.50 1.02 7.36
CA ILE A 61 1.80 1.88 8.52
C ILE A 61 0.53 2.11 9.35
N ALA A 62 -0.59 2.45 8.71
CA ALA A 62 -1.86 2.65 9.41
C ALA A 62 -2.38 1.38 10.10
N SER A 63 -2.17 0.21 9.50
CA SER A 63 -2.52 -1.07 10.14
C SER A 63 -1.67 -1.30 11.38
N TYR A 64 -0.35 -1.11 11.27
CA TYR A 64 0.55 -1.27 12.41
C TYR A 64 0.17 -0.33 13.56
N ILE A 65 -0.07 0.95 13.28
CA ILE A 65 -0.48 1.91 14.31
C ILE A 65 -1.81 1.47 14.94
N ALA A 66 -2.82 1.10 14.14
CA ALA A 66 -4.12 0.69 14.65
C ALA A 66 -4.11 -0.62 15.46
N ASP A 67 -3.10 -1.48 15.28
CA ASP A 67 -2.94 -2.71 16.06
C ASP A 67 -2.18 -2.48 17.38
N ASN A 68 -1.52 -1.32 17.54
CA ASN A 68 -0.71 -0.98 18.72
C ASN A 68 -1.20 0.27 19.47
N ASP A 69 -2.11 1.04 18.89
CA ASP A 69 -2.66 2.28 19.43
C ASP A 69 -4.12 2.49 18.95
N ASP A 70 -5.02 2.77 19.88
CA ASP A 70 -6.45 3.01 19.63
C ASP A 70 -6.74 4.35 18.93
N MET A 71 -5.75 5.24 18.80
CA MET A 71 -5.89 6.55 18.16
C MET A 71 -6.19 6.47 16.65
N VAL A 72 -5.83 5.36 16.00
CA VAL A 72 -6.06 5.17 14.56
C VAL A 72 -7.08 4.05 14.34
N PRO A 73 -8.24 4.33 13.71
CA PRO A 73 -9.21 3.28 13.45
C PRO A 73 -8.69 2.32 12.36
N LYS A 74 -8.87 1.01 12.57
CA LYS A 74 -8.52 -0.04 11.58
C LYS A 74 -9.08 0.23 10.18
N SER A 75 -10.24 0.89 10.09
CA SER A 75 -10.87 1.30 8.82
C SER A 75 -10.00 2.23 7.96
N LEU A 76 -9.05 2.97 8.54
CA LEU A 76 -8.13 3.82 7.78
C LEU A 76 -7.22 2.98 6.87
N SER A 77 -6.65 1.89 7.39
CA SER A 77 -5.81 0.98 6.61
C SER A 77 -6.55 0.41 5.40
N ILE A 78 -7.83 0.06 5.58
CA ILE A 78 -8.71 -0.45 4.52
C ILE A 78 -8.96 0.63 3.46
N LYS A 79 -9.27 1.87 3.87
CA LYS A 79 -9.47 2.99 2.92
C LYS A 79 -8.20 3.29 2.11
N LEU A 80 -7.03 3.21 2.72
CA LEU A 80 -5.75 3.41 2.03
C LEU A 80 -5.49 2.28 1.02
N LEU A 81 -5.77 1.04 1.40
CA LEU A 81 -5.71 -0.12 0.51
C LEU A 81 -6.65 0.03 -0.70
N GLU A 82 -7.90 0.45 -0.48
CA GLU A 82 -8.85 0.69 -1.57
C GLU A 82 -8.35 1.77 -2.54
N ASN A 83 -7.70 2.83 -2.04
CA ASN A 83 -7.08 3.83 -2.90
C ASN A 83 -5.93 3.25 -3.73
N ALA A 84 -5.09 2.39 -3.15
CA ALA A 84 -4.04 1.70 -3.91
C ALA A 84 -4.62 0.99 -5.14
N PHE A 85 -5.71 0.25 -4.96
CA PHE A 85 -6.35 -0.50 -6.05
C PHE A 85 -6.99 0.38 -7.12
N ARG A 86 -7.51 1.57 -6.77
CA ARG A 86 -7.99 2.53 -7.78
C ARG A 86 -6.87 2.94 -8.73
N TYR A 87 -5.66 3.13 -8.23
CA TYR A 87 -4.51 3.47 -9.06
C TYR A 87 -3.99 2.27 -9.88
N LEU A 88 -4.14 1.04 -9.40
CA LEU A 88 -3.79 -0.16 -10.17
C LEU A 88 -4.79 -0.43 -11.31
N ASN A 89 -6.09 -0.29 -11.04
CA ASN A 89 -7.16 -0.56 -12.01
C ASN A 89 -7.22 0.47 -13.15
N THR A 90 -6.70 1.68 -12.95
CA THR A 90 -6.95 2.79 -13.89
C THR A 90 -6.14 2.71 -15.18
N LYS A 91 -4.93 2.12 -15.21
CA LYS A 91 -4.07 2.12 -16.42
C LYS A 91 -3.07 0.95 -16.58
N SER A 92 -3.03 -0.05 -15.71
CA SER A 92 -2.02 -1.11 -15.84
C SER A 92 -2.49 -2.22 -16.80
N LYS A 93 -1.92 -2.26 -18.00
CA LYS A 93 -2.13 -3.34 -18.99
C LYS A 93 -1.56 -4.71 -18.55
N ASN A 94 -0.83 -4.77 -17.42
CA ASN A 94 -0.14 -5.98 -16.94
C ASN A 94 -0.69 -6.54 -15.61
N PHE A 95 -1.83 -6.05 -15.11
CA PHE A 95 -2.35 -6.43 -13.79
C PHE A 95 -3.40 -7.56 -13.86
N ASN A 96 -2.99 -8.75 -14.30
CA ASN A 96 -3.84 -9.95 -14.31
C ASN A 96 -4.24 -10.46 -12.90
N ASP A 97 -3.70 -9.87 -11.82
CA ASP A 97 -3.94 -10.29 -10.43
C ASP A 97 -5.03 -9.47 -9.71
N ILE A 98 -5.71 -8.51 -10.36
CA ILE A 98 -6.72 -7.64 -9.70
C ILE A 98 -7.77 -8.46 -8.93
N GLU A 99 -8.22 -9.58 -9.49
CA GLU A 99 -9.23 -10.43 -8.86
C GLU A 99 -8.71 -11.12 -7.58
N LYS A 100 -7.42 -11.51 -7.58
CA LYS A 100 -6.72 -12.05 -6.40
C LYS A 100 -6.62 -10.99 -5.30
N TYR A 101 -6.41 -9.74 -5.67
CA TYR A 101 -6.37 -8.63 -4.73
C TYR A 101 -7.75 -8.29 -4.18
N LYS A 102 -8.82 -8.34 -4.97
CA LYS A 102 -10.20 -8.21 -4.47
C LYS A 102 -10.55 -9.30 -3.47
N GLN A 103 -10.20 -10.55 -3.77
CA GLN A 103 -10.39 -11.67 -2.84
C GLN A 103 -9.60 -11.48 -1.54
N LEU A 104 -8.39 -10.92 -1.61
CA LEU A 104 -7.61 -10.57 -0.43
C LEU A 104 -8.27 -9.46 0.39
N ILE A 105 -8.82 -8.42 -0.25
CA ILE A 105 -9.58 -7.36 0.44
C ILE A 105 -10.77 -7.95 1.18
N GLU A 106 -11.56 -8.82 0.54
CA GLU A 106 -12.72 -9.44 1.17
C GLU A 106 -12.30 -10.29 2.37
N LYS A 107 -11.25 -11.11 2.25
CA LYS A 107 -10.70 -11.85 3.39
C LYS A 107 -10.23 -10.95 4.53
N ILE A 108 -9.60 -9.82 4.20
CA ILE A 108 -9.10 -8.87 5.21
C ILE A 108 -10.27 -8.13 5.90
N LYS A 109 -11.30 -7.74 5.13
CA LYS A 109 -12.54 -7.15 5.67
C LYS A 109 -13.27 -8.12 6.60
N GLU A 110 -13.24 -9.41 6.31
CA GLU A 110 -13.79 -10.46 7.18
C GLU A 110 -12.98 -10.64 8.47
N SER A 111 -11.63 -10.56 8.40
CA SER A 111 -10.78 -10.68 9.59
C SER A 111 -10.85 -9.48 10.55
N GLY A 112 -11.13 -8.27 10.04
CA GLY A 112 -11.23 -7.05 10.85
C GLY A 112 -12.60 -6.82 11.51
N ARG A 113 -13.57 -7.74 11.34
CA ARG A 113 -14.92 -7.68 11.94
C ARG A 113 -15.08 -8.55 13.21
N LYS A 114 -14.04 -9.30 13.59
CA LYS A 114 -13.98 -10.05 14.86
C LYS A 114 -13.22 -9.23 15.89
#